data_AF-A0A8J6GZW4-F1
#
_entry.id   AF-A0A8J6GZW4-F1
#
_cell.length_a   1.000
_cell.length_b   1.000
_cell.length_c   1.000
_cell.angle_alpha   90.00
_cell.angle_beta   90.00
_cell.angle_gamma   90.00
#
_symmetry.space_group_name_H-M   'P 1'
#
loop_
_entity.id
_entity.type
_entity.pdbx_description
1 polymer ?
#
loop_
_entity_poly.entity_id
_entity_poly.type
_entity_poly.pdbx_seq_one_letter_code
_entity_poly.pdbx_strand_id
1 'polypeptide(L)'
;MERVLADALLAQSREPCALLGALCGGEASAERAETLRLVLQRLEERGAGAGGLAEAAHEVARGHLVPWLHASPRGGPAGPRVLRAASAALRSCARLAGPELAVALAEEALRELPNVPAVELLAAVAPCLRALDDAPLLRRLARASVELALAGDAPPVVGARLLPALAQSAEPALRAAWDALASPGPGAEGRTGPELLVLSALAEKLLSARARHEDLDARLRGRFWRTVQAGLGCTHDALTRKRARYLLQRAVQVSAELAMDCTCGPQDTMGIHFSLSF
;
A
#
# COMPACT_ATOMS: atom_id res chain seq x y z
N MET A 1 -9.11 26.20 3.29
CA MET A 1 -8.54 27.09 4.32
C MET A 1 -7.12 26.66 4.69
N GLU A 2 -6.89 25.39 5.02
CA GLU A 2 -5.58 24.89 5.49
C GLU A 2 -4.41 25.04 4.48
N ARG A 3 -4.67 24.87 3.17
CA ARG A 3 -3.68 25.15 2.12
C ARG A 3 -3.22 26.61 2.10
N VAL A 4 -4.13 27.55 2.35
CA VAL A 4 -3.83 28.99 2.39
C VAL A 4 -2.94 29.32 3.59
N LEU A 5 -3.13 28.63 4.72
CA LEU A 5 -2.28 28.77 5.91
C LEU A 5 -0.86 28.29 5.64
N ALA A 6 -0.68 27.13 4.98
CA ALA A 6 0.65 26.66 4.61
C ALA A 6 1.36 27.62 3.64
N ASP A 7 0.63 28.19 2.68
CA ASP A 7 1.17 29.21 1.78
C ASP A 7 1.53 30.50 2.51
N ALA A 8 0.71 30.94 3.47
CA ALA A 8 0.99 32.11 4.29
C ALA A 8 2.21 31.90 5.19
N LEU A 9 2.36 30.73 5.82
CA LEU A 9 3.53 30.38 6.63
C LEU A 9 4.80 30.38 5.78
N LEU A 10 4.75 29.79 4.59
CA LEU A 10 5.87 29.77 3.66
C LEU A 10 6.19 31.16 3.07
N ALA A 11 5.20 32.04 2.92
CA ALA A 11 5.43 33.41 2.45
C ALA A 11 6.03 34.31 3.54
N GLN A 12 5.70 34.05 4.81
CA GLN A 12 6.23 34.79 5.96
C GLN A 12 7.61 34.27 6.41
N SER A 13 7.94 33.01 6.12
CA SER A 13 9.24 32.45 6.43
C SER A 13 10.26 32.76 5.34
N ARG A 14 11.40 33.35 5.73
CA ARG A 14 12.57 33.53 4.84
C ARG A 14 13.39 32.25 4.69
N GLU A 15 13.24 31.30 5.61
CA GLU A 15 14.04 30.06 5.68
C GLU A 15 13.12 28.85 5.91
N PRO A 16 12.80 28.08 4.85
CA PRO A 16 11.93 26.91 4.95
C PRO A 16 12.44 25.84 5.94
N CYS A 17 13.77 25.64 6.03
CA CYS A 17 14.36 24.66 6.95
C CYS A 17 14.13 25.02 8.43
N ALA A 18 14.25 26.30 8.79
CA ALA A 18 13.98 26.77 10.15
C ALA A 18 12.50 26.58 10.53
N LEU A 19 11.58 26.81 9.58
CA LEU A 19 10.15 26.55 9.77
C LEU A 19 9.88 25.05 10.04
N LEU A 20 10.51 24.15 9.27
CA LEU A 20 10.38 22.71 9.51
C LEU A 20 10.88 22.30 10.90
N GLY A 21 12.03 22.83 11.33
CA GLY A 21 12.55 22.60 12.68
C GLY A 21 11.59 23.09 13.78
N ALA A 22 11.02 24.29 13.62
CA ALA A 22 10.04 24.84 14.56
C ALA A 22 8.76 23.99 14.64
N LEU A 23 8.27 23.50 13.49
CA LEU A 23 7.11 22.61 13.43
C LEU A 23 7.39 21.22 14.02
N CYS A 24 8.65 20.80 14.10
CA CYS A 24 9.03 19.53 14.71
C CYS A 24 9.29 19.63 16.22
N GLY A 25 9.37 20.84 16.77
CA GLY A 25 9.56 21.06 18.20
C GLY A 25 8.35 20.66 19.04
N GLY A 26 8.50 19.63 19.89
CA GLY A 26 7.55 19.21 20.93
C GLY A 26 6.83 17.87 20.66
N GLU A 27 5.77 17.59 21.41
CA GLU A 27 5.00 16.33 21.32
C GLU A 27 4.15 16.18 20.05
N ALA A 28 3.99 14.94 19.57
CA ALA A 28 3.20 14.63 18.38
C ALA A 28 1.70 14.97 18.60
N SER A 29 1.17 15.92 17.82
CA SER A 29 -0.27 16.22 17.78
C SER A 29 -0.81 16.13 16.35
N ALA A 30 -2.13 15.97 16.22
CA ALA A 30 -2.78 15.87 14.91
C ALA A 30 -2.62 17.17 14.11
N GLU A 31 -2.79 18.31 14.77
CA GLU A 31 -2.68 19.65 14.18
C GLU A 31 -1.26 19.92 13.69
N ARG A 32 -0.25 19.51 14.46
CA ARG A 32 1.16 19.67 14.07
C ARG A 32 1.52 18.76 12.91
N ALA A 33 1.13 17.49 12.96
CA ALA A 33 1.38 16.55 11.86
C ALA A 33 0.68 16.99 10.57
N GLU A 34 -0.53 17.53 10.63
CA GLU A 34 -1.26 18.07 9.48
C GLU A 34 -0.60 19.34 8.94
N THR A 35 -0.19 20.27 9.81
CA THR A 35 0.53 21.48 9.41
C THR A 35 1.84 21.13 8.71
N LEU A 36 2.62 20.21 9.29
CA LEU A 36 3.88 19.74 8.72
C LEU A 36 3.65 19.05 7.37
N ARG A 37 2.64 18.18 7.26
CA ARG A 37 2.25 17.54 5.99
C ARG A 37 1.96 18.58 4.92
N LEU A 38 1.15 19.60 5.22
CA LEU A 38 0.77 20.63 4.25
C LEU A 38 1.97 21.48 3.82
N VAL A 39 2.85 21.85 4.75
CA VAL A 39 4.06 22.63 4.45
C VAL A 39 5.01 21.81 3.56
N LEU A 40 5.29 20.55 3.91
CA LEU A 40 6.15 19.67 3.11
C LEU A 40 5.57 19.41 1.71
N GLN A 41 4.25 19.18 1.61
CA GLN A 41 3.58 19.02 0.32
C GLN A 41 3.73 20.28 -0.56
N ARG A 42 3.63 21.47 0.03
CA ARG A 42 3.82 22.72 -0.74
C ARG A 42 5.27 22.94 -1.16
N LEU A 43 6.23 22.52 -0.35
CA LEU A 43 7.65 22.56 -0.72
C LEU A 43 7.96 21.58 -1.86
N GLU A 44 7.36 20.39 -1.85
CA GLU A 44 7.39 19.41 -2.94
C GLU A 44 6.82 20.01 -4.24
N GLU A 45 5.62 20.60 -4.18
CA GLU A 45 4.95 21.21 -5.35
C GLU A 45 5.72 22.41 -5.94
N ARG A 46 6.48 23.16 -5.11
CA ARG A 46 7.31 24.29 -5.55
C ARG A 46 8.64 23.86 -6.18
N GLY A 47 8.95 22.56 -6.22
CA GLY A 47 10.20 22.06 -6.80
C GLY A 47 11.45 22.49 -6.03
N ALA A 48 11.33 22.75 -4.72
CA ALA A 48 12.44 23.24 -3.88
C ALA A 48 13.51 22.18 -3.56
N GLY A 49 13.68 21.17 -4.42
CA GLY A 49 14.57 20.02 -4.23
C GLY A 49 16.04 20.32 -4.53
N ALA A 50 16.64 21.27 -3.82
CA ALA A 50 18.08 21.53 -3.88
C ALA A 50 18.71 21.63 -2.48
N GLY A 51 19.78 20.85 -2.26
CA GLY A 51 20.70 20.94 -1.13
C GLY A 51 20.03 20.86 0.24
N GLY A 52 19.98 21.99 0.95
CA GLY A 52 19.56 22.05 2.36
C GLY A 52 18.12 21.61 2.64
N LEU A 53 17.22 21.65 1.65
CA LEU A 53 15.85 21.17 1.85
C LEU A 53 15.77 19.63 1.87
N ALA A 54 16.63 18.96 1.11
CA ALA A 54 16.72 17.49 1.11
C ALA A 54 17.26 16.98 2.45
N GLU A 55 18.30 17.63 2.99
CA GLU A 55 18.85 17.34 4.32
C GLU A 55 17.82 17.60 5.42
N ALA A 56 17.13 18.74 5.37
CA ALA A 56 16.06 19.04 6.33
C ALA A 56 14.92 18.01 6.25
N ALA A 57 14.52 17.58 5.06
CA ALA A 57 13.51 16.54 4.88
C ALA A 57 13.97 15.18 5.45
N HIS A 58 15.26 14.84 5.31
CA HIS A 58 15.87 13.66 5.90
C HIS A 58 15.82 13.71 7.44
N GLU A 59 16.23 14.83 8.03
CA GLU A 59 16.21 15.05 9.47
C GLU A 59 14.77 15.00 10.02
N VAL A 60 13.83 15.66 9.36
CA VAL A 60 12.41 15.62 9.74
C VAL A 60 11.85 14.20 9.71
N ALA A 61 12.18 13.43 8.66
CA ALA A 61 11.72 12.06 8.54
C ALA A 61 12.23 11.17 9.68
N ARG A 62 13.54 11.14 9.91
CA ARG A 62 14.16 10.21 10.89
C ARG A 62 14.09 10.72 12.33
N GLY A 63 14.32 12.01 12.55
CA GLY A 63 14.36 12.63 13.88
C GLY A 63 12.99 12.85 14.50
N HIS A 64 11.92 12.96 13.68
CA HIS A 64 10.59 13.32 14.18
C HIS A 64 9.47 12.42 13.69
N LEU A 65 9.27 12.29 12.37
CA LEU A 65 8.10 11.60 11.84
C LEU A 65 8.09 10.09 12.13
N VAL A 66 9.22 9.41 11.98
CA VAL A 66 9.35 7.98 12.36
C VAL A 66 9.10 7.80 13.86
N PRO A 67 9.78 8.52 14.78
CA PRO A 67 9.45 8.50 16.20
C PRO A 67 7.98 8.75 16.51
N TRP A 68 7.32 9.68 15.81
CA TRP A 68 5.88 9.93 15.99
C TRP A 68 5.01 8.74 15.59
N LEU A 69 5.36 8.01 14.52
CA LEU A 69 4.67 6.77 14.16
C LEU A 69 4.81 5.71 15.26
N HIS A 70 5.99 5.59 15.87
CA HIS A 70 6.25 4.62 16.95
C HIS A 70 5.63 5.04 18.29
N ALA A 71 5.59 6.34 18.59
CA ALA A 71 5.05 6.89 19.83
C ALA A 71 3.52 7.05 19.81
N SER A 72 2.90 7.09 18.62
CA SER A 72 1.47 7.33 18.48
C SER A 72 0.67 6.32 19.34
N PRO A 73 -0.13 6.80 20.31
CA PRO A 73 -0.70 5.96 21.34
C PRO A 73 -1.66 4.93 20.74
N ARG A 74 -1.42 3.66 21.08
CA ARG A 74 -2.36 2.55 20.88
C ARG A 74 -3.63 2.84 21.70
N GLY A 75 -4.56 3.66 21.19
CA GLY A 75 -5.90 3.77 21.77
C GLY A 75 -6.58 5.15 21.80
N GLY A 76 -5.93 6.24 21.38
CA GLY A 76 -6.57 7.57 21.34
C GLY A 76 -7.30 7.86 20.01
N PRO A 77 -8.44 8.59 20.01
CA PRO A 77 -9.18 8.93 18.78
C PRO A 77 -8.37 9.81 17.80
N ALA A 78 -7.35 10.52 18.30
CA ALA A 78 -6.43 11.31 17.49
C ALA A 78 -5.32 10.48 16.83
N GLY A 79 -5.01 9.28 17.35
CA GLY A 79 -3.92 8.43 16.85
C GLY A 79 -4.01 8.12 15.35
N PRO A 80 -5.16 7.68 14.82
CA PRO A 80 -5.31 7.44 13.39
C PRO A 80 -5.10 8.70 12.52
N ARG A 81 -5.43 9.89 13.03
CA ARG A 81 -5.22 11.15 12.30
C ARG A 81 -3.74 11.50 12.27
N VAL A 82 -3.05 11.39 13.41
CA VAL A 82 -1.59 11.60 13.51
C VAL A 82 -0.85 10.64 12.59
N LEU A 83 -1.16 9.34 12.62
CA LEU A 83 -0.52 8.34 11.76
C LEU A 83 -0.69 8.66 10.26
N ARG A 84 -1.89 9.07 9.83
CA ARG A 84 -2.15 9.44 8.44
C ARG A 84 -1.41 10.71 8.03
N ALA A 85 -1.44 11.73 8.88
CA ALA A 85 -0.76 12.99 8.63
C ALA A 85 0.76 12.80 8.57
N ALA A 86 1.33 12.08 9.55
CA ALA A 86 2.75 11.74 9.60
C ALA A 86 3.17 10.86 8.41
N SER A 87 2.36 9.86 8.03
CA SER A 87 2.61 9.05 6.83
C SER A 87 2.64 9.88 5.55
N ALA A 88 1.71 10.82 5.40
CA ALA A 88 1.69 11.69 4.23
C ALA A 88 2.85 12.70 4.25
N ALA A 89 3.23 13.22 5.42
CA ALA A 89 4.43 14.04 5.60
C ALA A 89 5.70 13.26 5.23
N LEU A 90 5.84 12.00 5.67
CA LEU A 90 6.96 11.11 5.33
C LEU A 90 7.07 10.90 3.83
N ARG A 91 5.93 10.75 3.14
CA ARG A 91 5.92 10.63 1.68
C ARG A 91 6.50 11.88 1.02
N SER A 92 6.11 13.07 1.47
CA SER A 92 6.68 14.32 0.96
C SER A 92 8.16 14.47 1.31
N CYS A 93 8.60 14.08 2.51
CA CYS A 93 10.03 14.01 2.86
C CYS A 93 10.81 13.09 1.92
N ALA A 94 10.30 11.88 1.64
CA ALA A 94 10.93 10.94 0.73
C ALA A 94 11.05 11.49 -0.70
N ARG A 95 10.07 12.27 -1.16
CA ARG A 95 10.12 12.90 -2.49
C ARG A 95 11.06 14.08 -2.57
N LEU A 96 11.18 14.83 -1.47
CA LEU A 96 12.09 15.98 -1.36
C LEU A 96 13.55 15.56 -1.17
N ALA A 97 13.80 14.52 -0.36
CA ALA A 97 15.13 14.04 -0.03
C ALA A 97 15.72 13.11 -1.10
N GLY A 98 14.87 12.47 -1.92
CA GLY A 98 15.29 11.51 -2.93
C GLY A 98 14.99 10.05 -2.58
N PRO A 99 15.14 9.13 -3.56
CA PRO A 99 14.79 7.72 -3.39
C PRO A 99 15.60 7.02 -2.29
N GLU A 100 16.81 7.49 -1.98
CA GLU A 100 17.71 6.88 -0.99
C GLU A 100 17.08 6.86 0.41
N LEU A 101 16.36 7.93 0.77
CA LEU A 101 15.62 8.00 2.02
C LEU A 101 14.46 6.99 2.03
N ALA A 102 13.71 6.87 0.92
CA ALA A 102 12.61 5.92 0.81
C ALA A 102 13.09 4.47 0.95
N VAL A 103 14.21 4.13 0.31
CA VAL A 103 14.85 2.81 0.37
C VAL A 103 15.30 2.50 1.79
N ALA A 104 16.05 3.40 2.44
CA ALA A 104 16.54 3.19 3.80
C ALA A 104 15.39 2.97 4.80
N LEU A 105 14.37 3.82 4.74
CA LEU A 105 13.18 3.70 5.60
C LEU A 105 12.41 2.40 5.33
N ALA A 106 12.27 2.00 4.06
CA ALA A 106 11.58 0.77 3.71
C ALA A 106 12.33 -0.47 4.18
N GLU A 107 13.66 -0.49 4.10
CA GLU A 107 14.46 -1.60 4.61
C GLU A 107 14.39 -1.72 6.13
N GLU A 108 14.46 -0.60 6.85
CA GLU A 108 14.31 -0.56 8.30
C GLU A 108 12.92 -1.08 8.72
N ALA A 109 11.86 -0.53 8.14
CA ALA A 109 10.49 -0.93 8.46
C ALA A 109 10.19 -2.40 8.10
N LEU A 110 10.79 -2.93 7.03
CA LEU A 110 10.63 -4.35 6.67
C LEU A 110 11.19 -5.29 7.73
N ARG A 111 12.26 -4.91 8.44
CA ARG A 111 12.83 -5.70 9.55
C ARG A 111 11.93 -5.70 10.80
N GLU A 112 11.03 -4.73 10.89
CA GLU A 112 10.15 -4.54 12.04
C GLU A 112 8.73 -5.08 11.83
N LEU A 113 8.43 -5.69 10.69
CA LEU A 113 7.13 -6.36 10.52
C LEU A 113 6.94 -7.47 11.56
N PRO A 114 5.71 -7.65 12.10
CA PRO A 114 4.43 -7.09 11.65
C PRO A 114 3.98 -5.80 12.37
N ASN A 115 4.89 -4.99 12.93
CA ASN A 115 4.53 -3.82 13.73
C ASN A 115 3.66 -2.81 12.95
N VAL A 116 2.53 -2.36 13.53
CA VAL A 116 1.61 -1.39 12.89
C VAL A 116 2.33 -0.12 12.38
N PRO A 117 3.23 0.53 13.15
CA PRO A 117 3.99 1.68 12.66
C PRO A 117 4.83 1.39 11.42
N ALA A 118 5.45 0.20 11.38
CA ALA A 118 6.25 -0.24 10.23
C ALA A 118 5.36 -0.41 8.98
N VAL A 119 4.16 -0.98 9.13
CA VAL A 119 3.21 -1.11 8.01
C VAL A 119 2.75 0.26 7.50
N GLU A 120 2.45 1.20 8.40
CA GLU A 120 2.08 2.58 8.03
C GLU A 120 3.22 3.29 7.29
N LEU A 121 4.45 3.14 7.77
CA LEU A 121 5.66 3.67 7.14
C LEU A 121 5.86 3.08 5.74
N LEU A 122 5.77 1.75 5.59
CA LEU A 122 5.87 1.09 4.29
C LEU A 122 4.78 1.59 3.32
N ALA A 123 3.54 1.74 3.78
CA ALA A 123 2.46 2.29 2.97
C ALA A 123 2.65 3.77 2.61
N ALA A 124 3.46 4.51 3.38
CA ALA A 124 3.83 5.88 3.09
C ALA A 124 4.88 5.97 1.98
N VAL A 125 5.96 5.16 2.08
CA VAL A 125 7.16 5.27 1.25
C VAL A 125 7.16 4.37 0.00
N ALA A 126 6.37 3.29 -0.03
CA ALA A 126 6.31 2.39 -1.20
C ALA A 126 6.01 3.10 -2.54
N PRO A 127 5.17 4.15 -2.60
CA PRO A 127 4.97 4.95 -3.82
C PRO A 127 6.17 5.81 -4.25
N CYS A 128 7.21 5.92 -3.42
CA CYS A 128 8.43 6.70 -3.71
C CYS A 128 9.59 5.82 -4.20
N LEU A 129 9.46 4.49 -4.12
CA LEU A 129 10.45 3.54 -4.63
C LEU A 129 10.41 3.49 -6.16
N ARG A 130 11.57 3.41 -6.81
CA ARG A 130 11.72 3.37 -8.26
C ARG A 130 11.62 1.93 -8.76
N ALA A 131 10.68 1.70 -9.66
CA ALA A 131 10.32 0.37 -10.15
C ALA A 131 11.51 -0.49 -10.65
N LEU A 132 12.45 0.14 -11.36
CA LEU A 132 13.59 -0.52 -11.98
C LEU A 132 14.75 -0.68 -11.00
N ASP A 133 15.12 0.40 -10.32
CA ASP A 133 16.29 0.43 -9.43
C ASP A 133 16.04 -0.39 -8.15
N ASP A 134 14.82 -0.36 -7.63
CA ASP A 134 14.46 -0.95 -6.32
C ASP A 134 13.71 -2.29 -6.45
N ALA A 135 13.77 -2.94 -7.63
CA ALA A 135 13.03 -4.17 -7.89
C ALA A 135 13.23 -5.28 -6.84
N PRO A 136 14.45 -5.56 -6.32
CA PRO A 136 14.64 -6.57 -5.28
C PRO A 136 13.92 -6.23 -3.97
N LEU A 137 13.95 -4.96 -3.55
CA LEU A 137 13.27 -4.49 -2.35
C LEU A 137 11.75 -4.56 -2.52
N LEU A 138 11.24 -4.10 -3.66
CA LEU A 138 9.82 -4.17 -4.00
C LEU A 138 9.26 -5.60 -3.99
N ARG A 139 10.03 -6.58 -4.49
CA ARG A 139 9.64 -8.01 -4.41
C ARG A 139 9.55 -8.50 -2.96
N ARG A 140 10.54 -8.17 -2.13
CA ARG A 140 10.56 -8.55 -0.70
C ARG A 140 9.37 -7.93 0.05
N LEU A 141 9.09 -6.64 -0.19
CA LEU A 141 7.95 -5.93 0.39
C LEU A 141 6.62 -6.55 -0.03
N ALA A 142 6.45 -6.85 -1.32
CA ALA A 142 5.25 -7.51 -1.84
C ALA A 142 5.01 -8.86 -1.19
N ARG A 143 6.05 -9.70 -1.13
CA ARG A 143 5.97 -11.02 -0.49
C ARG A 143 5.59 -10.90 0.99
N ALA A 144 6.32 -10.08 1.75
CA ALA A 144 6.06 -9.89 3.18
C ALA A 144 4.65 -9.32 3.44
N SER A 145 4.16 -8.43 2.58
CA SER A 145 2.81 -7.85 2.71
C SER A 145 1.72 -8.88 2.46
N VAL A 146 1.90 -9.79 1.49
CA VAL A 146 0.97 -10.89 1.24
C VAL A 146 1.02 -11.92 2.35
N GLU A 147 2.22 -12.32 2.79
CA GLU A 147 2.38 -13.25 3.92
C GLU A 147 1.73 -12.70 5.19
N LEU A 148 1.92 -11.41 5.49
CA LEU A 148 1.25 -10.73 6.59
C LEU A 148 -0.27 -10.76 6.43
N ALA A 149 -0.80 -10.39 5.25
CA ALA A 149 -2.23 -10.44 4.99
C ALA A 149 -2.82 -11.85 5.19
N LEU A 150 -2.11 -12.87 4.71
CA LEU A 150 -2.51 -14.28 4.80
C LEU A 150 -2.46 -14.85 6.22
N ALA A 151 -1.69 -14.25 7.14
CA ALA A 151 -1.70 -14.61 8.55
C ALA A 151 -3.05 -14.30 9.23
N GLY A 152 -3.86 -13.40 8.66
CA GLY A 152 -5.26 -13.17 9.04
C GLY A 152 -5.49 -12.10 10.11
N ASP A 153 -4.45 -11.61 10.77
CA ASP A 153 -4.48 -10.54 11.79
C ASP A 153 -3.81 -9.24 11.30
N ALA A 154 -3.55 -9.13 10.00
CA ALA A 154 -2.90 -7.97 9.41
C ALA A 154 -3.64 -6.65 9.69
N PRO A 155 -2.90 -5.56 9.94
CA PRO A 155 -3.49 -4.23 10.05
C PRO A 155 -4.30 -3.85 8.79
N PRO A 156 -5.46 -3.17 8.91
CA PRO A 156 -6.30 -2.82 7.76
C PRO A 156 -5.57 -2.02 6.65
N VAL A 157 -4.53 -1.27 7.03
CA VAL A 157 -3.68 -0.51 6.10
C VAL A 157 -2.98 -1.41 5.07
N VAL A 158 -2.73 -2.69 5.37
CA VAL A 158 -2.13 -3.65 4.43
C VAL A 158 -2.97 -3.77 3.17
N GLY A 159 -4.26 -4.10 3.33
CA GLY A 159 -5.19 -4.24 2.20
C GLY A 159 -5.64 -2.90 1.62
N ALA A 160 -5.75 -1.86 2.44
CA ALA A 160 -6.30 -0.58 2.00
C ALA A 160 -5.27 0.32 1.29
N ARG A 161 -3.97 0.21 1.60
CA ARG A 161 -2.94 1.14 1.12
C ARG A 161 -1.65 0.46 0.68
N LEU A 162 -1.09 -0.47 1.46
CA LEU A 162 0.22 -1.05 1.15
C LEU A 162 0.19 -1.92 -0.10
N LEU A 163 -0.70 -2.92 -0.16
CA LEU A 163 -0.86 -3.79 -1.33
C LEU A 163 -1.23 -2.99 -2.60
N PRO A 164 -2.20 -2.05 -2.57
CA PRO A 164 -2.49 -1.19 -3.72
C PRO A 164 -1.30 -0.32 -4.15
N ALA A 165 -0.49 0.18 -3.21
CA ALA A 165 0.70 0.95 -3.54
C ALA A 165 1.74 0.10 -4.26
N LEU A 166 2.05 -1.09 -3.75
CA LEU A 166 3.01 -2.02 -4.36
C LEU A 166 2.57 -2.46 -5.77
N ALA A 167 1.28 -2.67 -5.97
CA ALA A 167 0.70 -2.99 -7.28
C ALA A 167 0.87 -1.84 -8.30
N GLN A 168 0.98 -0.60 -7.82
CA GLN A 168 1.23 0.57 -8.66
C GLN A 168 2.72 0.80 -8.90
N SER A 169 3.58 0.45 -7.94
CA SER A 169 5.01 0.76 -7.99
C SER A 169 5.76 -0.02 -9.08
N ALA A 170 5.50 -1.33 -9.30
CA ALA A 170 6.21 -2.08 -10.34
C ALA A 170 5.60 -3.46 -10.65
N GLU A 171 5.80 -3.97 -11.88
CA GLU A 171 5.44 -5.35 -12.27
C GLU A 171 6.15 -6.44 -11.43
N PRO A 172 7.47 -6.33 -11.12
CA PRO A 172 8.13 -7.30 -10.25
C PRO A 172 7.48 -7.46 -8.87
N ALA A 173 6.93 -6.37 -8.31
CA ALA A 173 6.22 -6.40 -7.03
C ALA A 173 4.90 -7.17 -7.17
N LEU A 174 4.14 -6.90 -8.24
CA LEU A 174 2.88 -7.58 -8.52
C LEU A 174 3.09 -9.08 -8.73
N ARG A 175 4.11 -9.48 -9.51
CA ARG A 175 4.44 -10.90 -9.73
C ARG A 175 4.83 -11.57 -8.41
N ALA A 176 5.69 -10.95 -7.60
CA ALA A 176 6.05 -11.49 -6.29
C ALA A 176 4.85 -11.62 -5.34
N ALA A 177 3.91 -10.66 -5.36
CA ALA A 177 2.67 -10.76 -4.59
C ALA A 177 1.79 -11.94 -5.06
N TRP A 178 1.68 -12.12 -6.38
CA TRP A 178 0.94 -13.23 -6.97
C TRP A 178 1.57 -14.60 -6.64
N ASP A 179 2.89 -14.72 -6.76
CA ASP A 179 3.63 -15.93 -6.41
C ASP A 179 3.51 -16.25 -4.91
N ALA A 180 3.63 -15.23 -4.06
CA ALA A 180 3.46 -15.38 -2.60
C ALA A 180 2.04 -15.82 -2.24
N LEU A 181 1.03 -15.31 -2.97
CA LEU A 181 -0.33 -15.78 -2.83
C LEU A 181 -0.36 -17.27 -3.18
N ALA A 182 0.26 -17.71 -4.29
CA ALA A 182 0.26 -19.11 -4.78
C ALA A 182 1.03 -20.10 -3.90
N SER A 183 1.91 -19.63 -3.02
CA SER A 183 2.69 -20.50 -2.15
C SER A 183 1.80 -21.26 -1.15
N PRO A 184 1.87 -22.60 -1.08
CA PRO A 184 1.19 -23.36 -0.04
C PRO A 184 1.83 -23.04 1.31
N GLY A 185 1.15 -22.25 2.14
CA GLY A 185 1.61 -21.97 3.49
C GLY A 185 1.05 -22.99 4.50
N PRO A 186 1.67 -23.10 5.69
CA PRO A 186 1.17 -23.95 6.77
C PRO A 186 -0.22 -23.49 7.24
N GLY A 187 -1.20 -24.40 7.30
CA GLY A 187 -2.59 -24.08 7.67
C GLY A 187 -3.43 -23.51 6.52
N ALA A 188 -3.57 -24.27 5.43
CA ALA A 188 -4.35 -23.87 4.25
C ALA A 188 -5.87 -23.72 4.51
N GLU A 189 -6.37 -24.34 5.58
CA GLU A 189 -7.77 -24.26 5.98
C GLU A 189 -8.09 -22.89 6.59
N GLY A 190 -9.16 -22.24 6.14
CA GLY A 190 -9.62 -20.94 6.67
C GLY A 190 -9.02 -19.68 6.03
N ARG A 191 -8.18 -19.82 4.98
CA ARG A 191 -7.52 -18.68 4.31
C ARG A 191 -8.39 -17.86 3.36
N THR A 192 -9.64 -18.26 3.12
CA THR A 192 -10.52 -17.63 2.13
C THR A 192 -10.67 -16.12 2.35
N GLY A 193 -10.93 -15.68 3.59
CA GLY A 193 -11.06 -14.26 3.92
C GLY A 193 -9.79 -13.45 3.63
N PRO A 194 -8.63 -13.87 4.16
CA PRO A 194 -7.32 -13.30 3.84
C PRO A 194 -6.95 -13.29 2.36
N GLU A 195 -7.17 -14.40 1.63
CA GLU A 195 -6.90 -14.46 0.20
C GLU A 195 -7.77 -13.47 -0.59
N LEU A 196 -9.05 -13.37 -0.25
CA LEU A 196 -9.96 -12.39 -0.86
C LEU A 196 -9.58 -10.96 -0.53
N LEU A 197 -8.99 -10.70 0.64
CA LEU A 197 -8.43 -9.39 0.97
C LEU A 197 -7.33 -9.03 -0.03
N VAL A 198 -6.34 -9.91 -0.20
CA VAL A 198 -5.22 -9.69 -1.13
C VAL A 198 -5.72 -9.53 -2.56
N LEU A 199 -6.58 -10.43 -3.03
CA LEU A 199 -7.15 -10.36 -4.38
C LEU A 199 -7.95 -9.07 -4.59
N SER A 200 -8.76 -8.65 -3.61
CA SER A 200 -9.53 -7.40 -3.71
C SER A 200 -8.64 -6.15 -3.72
N ALA A 201 -7.55 -6.15 -2.96
CA ALA A 201 -6.59 -5.05 -2.91
C ALA A 201 -5.79 -4.91 -4.23
N LEU A 202 -5.59 -6.01 -4.95
CA LEU A 202 -4.83 -6.08 -6.20
C LEU A 202 -5.72 -6.17 -7.46
N ALA A 203 -7.05 -6.11 -7.30
CA ALA A 203 -8.03 -6.40 -8.36
C ALA A 203 -7.81 -5.55 -9.61
N GLU A 204 -7.52 -4.26 -9.45
CA GLU A 204 -7.32 -3.34 -10.57
C GLU A 204 -6.08 -3.65 -11.43
N LYS A 205 -5.15 -4.47 -10.93
CA LYS A 205 -3.97 -4.93 -11.68
C LYS A 205 -4.09 -6.37 -12.14
N LEU A 206 -4.60 -7.25 -11.29
CA LEU A 206 -4.77 -8.68 -11.59
C LEU A 206 -5.93 -8.98 -12.53
N LEU A 207 -6.88 -8.06 -12.67
CA LEU A 207 -8.04 -8.19 -13.56
C LEU A 207 -7.99 -7.14 -14.69
N SER A 208 -6.84 -6.55 -15.01
CA SER A 208 -6.78 -5.44 -15.96
C SER A 208 -6.61 -5.89 -17.41
N ALA A 209 -7.40 -5.30 -18.33
CA ALA A 209 -7.21 -5.35 -19.79
C ALA A 209 -5.83 -4.88 -20.28
N ARG A 210 -5.11 -4.08 -19.46
CA ARG A 210 -3.77 -3.58 -19.74
C ARG A 210 -2.65 -4.46 -19.17
N ALA A 211 -2.98 -5.58 -18.55
CA ALA A 211 -1.98 -6.58 -18.21
C ALA A 211 -1.42 -7.10 -19.53
N ARG A 212 -0.27 -6.54 -19.96
CA ARG A 212 0.47 -6.97 -21.16
C ARG A 212 0.98 -8.42 -21.07
N HIS A 213 0.60 -9.13 -20.02
CA HIS A 213 1.01 -10.46 -19.66
C HIS A 213 -0.24 -11.24 -19.22
N GLU A 214 -0.74 -12.10 -20.11
CA GLU A 214 -1.79 -13.09 -19.82
C GLU A 214 -1.46 -13.90 -18.55
N ASP A 215 -0.16 -14.06 -18.25
CA ASP A 215 0.35 -14.79 -17.10
C ASP A 215 -0.15 -14.28 -15.74
N LEU A 216 -0.49 -12.99 -15.60
CA LEU A 216 -0.94 -12.39 -14.35
C LEU A 216 -2.45 -12.18 -14.26
N ASP A 217 -3.21 -12.52 -15.30
CA ASP A 217 -4.66 -12.37 -15.28
C ASP A 217 -5.29 -13.44 -14.37
N ALA A 218 -5.77 -13.00 -13.21
CA ALA A 218 -6.36 -13.90 -12.21
C ALA A 218 -7.63 -14.59 -12.74
N ARG A 219 -8.34 -14.02 -13.73
CA ARG A 219 -9.55 -14.63 -14.31
C ARG A 219 -9.26 -15.94 -15.04
N LEU A 220 -8.05 -16.12 -15.53
CA LEU A 220 -7.62 -17.31 -16.26
C LEU A 220 -7.13 -18.44 -15.33
N ARG A 221 -7.18 -18.22 -14.01
CA ARG A 221 -6.58 -19.10 -13.00
C ARG A 221 -7.67 -19.79 -12.17
N GLY A 222 -7.66 -21.11 -12.15
CA GLY A 222 -8.69 -21.89 -11.43
C GLY A 222 -8.71 -21.62 -9.93
N ARG A 223 -7.56 -21.23 -9.36
CA ARG A 223 -7.48 -20.84 -7.96
C ARG A 223 -8.31 -19.58 -7.63
N PHE A 224 -8.28 -18.57 -8.48
CA PHE A 224 -9.06 -17.35 -8.26
C PHE A 224 -10.55 -17.68 -8.09
N TRP A 225 -11.09 -18.49 -9.00
CA TRP A 225 -12.50 -18.90 -8.97
C TRP A 225 -12.82 -19.76 -7.74
N ARG A 226 -11.97 -20.71 -7.37
CA ARG A 226 -12.14 -21.49 -6.13
C ARG A 226 -12.22 -20.59 -4.90
N THR A 227 -11.33 -19.61 -4.77
CA THR A 227 -11.32 -18.67 -3.64
C THR A 227 -12.57 -17.78 -3.65
N VAL A 228 -12.99 -17.25 -4.81
CA VAL A 228 -14.23 -16.47 -4.94
C VAL A 228 -15.46 -17.28 -4.55
N GLN A 229 -15.57 -18.52 -5.02
CA GLN A 229 -16.70 -19.40 -4.69
C GLN A 229 -16.75 -19.77 -3.20
N ALA A 230 -15.61 -20.15 -2.62
CA ALA A 230 -15.51 -20.37 -1.17
C ALA A 230 -15.97 -19.13 -0.40
N GLY A 231 -15.61 -17.93 -0.88
CA GLY A 231 -16.04 -16.66 -0.30
C GLY A 231 -17.53 -16.40 -0.41
N LEU A 232 -18.15 -16.71 -1.56
CA LEU A 232 -19.59 -16.56 -1.76
C LEU A 232 -20.40 -17.53 -0.87
N GLY A 233 -19.89 -18.75 -0.70
CA GLY A 233 -20.49 -19.78 0.17
C GLY A 233 -20.28 -19.54 1.68
N CYS A 234 -19.44 -18.57 2.06
CA CYS A 234 -19.13 -18.28 3.45
C CYS A 234 -20.27 -17.54 4.16
N THR A 235 -21.20 -18.26 4.81
CA THR A 235 -22.43 -17.68 5.40
C THR A 235 -22.21 -16.92 6.71
N HIS A 236 -21.13 -17.18 7.44
CA HIS A 236 -20.84 -16.54 8.73
C HIS A 236 -20.04 -15.23 8.63
N ASP A 237 -19.45 -14.89 7.47
CA ASP A 237 -18.64 -13.68 7.30
C ASP A 237 -19.14 -12.81 6.14
N ALA A 238 -19.82 -11.71 6.48
CA ALA A 238 -20.38 -10.77 5.51
C ALA A 238 -19.30 -10.02 4.71
N LEU A 239 -18.14 -9.74 5.29
CA LEU A 239 -17.07 -9.01 4.61
C LEU A 239 -16.38 -9.89 3.58
N THR A 240 -16.13 -11.15 3.91
CA THR A 240 -15.63 -12.17 2.98
C THR A 240 -16.58 -12.32 1.79
N ARG A 241 -17.90 -12.44 2.02
CA ARG A 241 -18.89 -12.47 0.93
C ARG A 241 -18.88 -11.20 0.08
N LYS A 242 -18.76 -10.02 0.70
CA LYS A 242 -18.71 -8.74 -0.01
C LYS A 242 -17.51 -8.66 -0.94
N ARG A 243 -16.32 -9.07 -0.46
CA ARG A 243 -15.10 -9.11 -1.28
C ARG A 243 -15.23 -10.09 -2.44
N ALA A 244 -15.78 -11.28 -2.20
CA ALA A 244 -16.03 -12.28 -3.25
C ALA A 244 -17.00 -11.76 -4.33
N ARG A 245 -18.10 -11.11 -3.93
CA ARG A 245 -19.05 -10.49 -4.88
C ARG A 245 -18.39 -9.38 -5.70
N TYR A 246 -17.60 -8.51 -5.06
CA TYR A 246 -16.86 -7.46 -5.75
C TYR A 246 -15.91 -8.04 -6.82
N LEU A 247 -15.14 -9.08 -6.46
CA LEU A 247 -14.21 -9.72 -7.39
C LEU A 247 -14.94 -10.42 -8.55
N LEU A 248 -16.05 -11.09 -8.28
CA LEU A 248 -16.91 -11.68 -9.33
C LEU A 248 -17.41 -10.60 -10.29
N GLN A 249 -18.01 -9.52 -9.76
CA GLN A 249 -18.52 -8.41 -10.56
C GLN A 249 -17.42 -7.77 -11.41
N ARG A 250 -16.24 -7.54 -10.82
CA ARG A 250 -15.11 -6.96 -11.53
C ARG A 250 -14.58 -7.88 -12.63
N ALA A 251 -14.46 -9.17 -12.37
CA ALA A 251 -14.04 -10.15 -13.37
C ALA A 251 -15.01 -10.20 -14.56
N VAL A 252 -16.31 -10.25 -14.29
CA VAL A 252 -17.37 -10.22 -15.32
C VAL A 252 -17.31 -8.93 -16.13
N GLN A 253 -17.19 -7.78 -15.46
CA GLN A 253 -17.10 -6.48 -16.13
C GLN A 253 -15.92 -6.44 -17.11
N VAL A 254 -14.71 -6.84 -16.67
CA VAL A 254 -13.51 -6.81 -17.50
C VAL A 254 -13.62 -7.80 -18.67
N SER A 255 -14.23 -8.96 -18.46
CA SER A 255 -14.43 -9.95 -19.52
C SER A 255 -15.38 -9.45 -20.60
N ALA A 256 -16.45 -8.77 -20.20
CA ALA A 256 -17.33 -8.07 -21.14
C ALA A 256 -16.61 -6.94 -21.89
N GLU A 257 -15.77 -6.15 -21.20
CA GLU A 257 -14.95 -5.09 -21.81
C GLU A 257 -13.94 -5.64 -22.85
N LEU A 258 -13.45 -6.87 -22.66
CA LEU A 258 -12.47 -7.52 -23.52
C LEU A 258 -13.06 -8.45 -24.59
N ALA A 259 -14.37 -8.73 -24.54
CA ALA A 259 -15.01 -9.78 -25.33
C ALA A 259 -14.27 -11.14 -25.23
N MET A 260 -13.82 -11.48 -24.02
CA MET A 260 -13.12 -12.72 -23.73
C MET A 260 -13.86 -13.51 -22.65
N ASP A 261 -14.00 -14.82 -22.87
CA ASP A 261 -14.56 -15.73 -21.88
C ASP A 261 -13.59 -15.92 -20.70
N CYS A 262 -14.15 -16.10 -19.51
CA CYS A 262 -13.41 -16.51 -18.33
C CYS A 262 -13.19 -18.03 -18.37
N THR A 263 -12.22 -18.52 -19.15
CA THR A 263 -11.87 -19.95 -19.16
C THR A 263 -10.58 -20.21 -18.41
N CYS A 264 -10.63 -21.10 -17.42
CA CYS A 264 -9.42 -21.63 -16.78
C CYS A 264 -8.77 -22.67 -17.70
N GLY A 265 -7.44 -22.71 -17.74
CA GLY A 265 -6.70 -23.74 -18.49
C GLY A 265 -6.90 -25.16 -17.91
N PRO A 266 -6.76 -26.21 -18.74
CA PRO A 266 -7.02 -27.61 -18.35
C PRO A 266 -6.04 -28.18 -17.30
N GLN A 267 -4.93 -27.48 -17.01
CA GLN A 267 -3.99 -27.88 -15.95
C GLN A 267 -4.44 -27.44 -14.54
N ASP A 268 -5.38 -26.51 -14.43
CA ASP A 268 -5.93 -26.02 -13.15
C ASP A 268 -7.17 -26.81 -12.68
N THR A 269 -7.67 -27.73 -13.51
CA THR A 269 -8.91 -28.48 -13.26
C THR A 269 -8.62 -29.77 -12.51
N MET A 270 -8.61 -29.70 -11.18
CA MET A 270 -9.07 -30.83 -10.36
C MET A 270 -10.60 -30.90 -10.43
N GLY A 271 -11.15 -31.13 -11.64
CA GLY A 271 -12.55 -31.51 -11.87
C GLY A 271 -13.64 -30.42 -11.88
N ILE A 272 -13.32 -29.12 -11.85
CA ILE A 272 -14.35 -28.05 -11.95
C ILE A 272 -14.04 -27.13 -13.14
N HIS A 273 -14.84 -27.26 -14.21
CA HIS A 273 -14.83 -26.33 -15.34
C HIS A 273 -15.56 -25.05 -14.95
N PHE A 274 -14.85 -23.92 -14.92
CA PHE A 274 -15.47 -22.59 -14.89
C PHE A 274 -15.51 -22.04 -16.30
N SER A 275 -16.72 -21.86 -16.82
CA SER A 275 -16.99 -21.16 -18.06
C SER A 275 -18.12 -20.18 -17.78
N LEU A 276 -17.80 -18.90 -17.88
CA LEU A 276 -18.78 -17.83 -18.04
C LEU A 276 -18.63 -17.36 -19.48
N SER A 277 -19.54 -17.79 -20.34
CA SER A 277 -19.65 -17.32 -21.72
C SER A 277 -20.54 -16.08 -21.78
N PHE A 278 -20.07 -15.05 -22.49
CA PHE A 278 -20.81 -13.81 -22.71
C PHE A 278 -21.51 -13.78 -24.07
#